data_AF-A0A8T7B5H2-F1
#
_entry.id   AF-A0A8T7B5H2-F1
#
_cell.length_a   1.000
_cell.length_b   1.000
_cell.length_c   1.000
_cell.angle_alpha   90.00
_cell.angle_beta   90.00
_cell.angle_gamma   90.00
#
_symmetry.space_group_name_H-M   'P 1'
#
loop_
_entity.id
_entity.type
_entity.pdbx_description
1 polymer ?
#
loop_
_entity_poly.entity_id
_entity_poly.type
_entity_poly.pdbx_seq_one_letter_code
_entity_poly.pdbx_strand_id
1 'polypeptide(L)'
;MFSDLKNISKDRFRQQPILEFVSIVIAGLCLPVAFAPFGWWWLAPLCLFALFWVWQGKTPKQAFWLGFAFGFASFLTGTYWMHISLHGYGGLSWVVTLPLMLGLMAIMALYPALTGYICNRWASQANAWRWLLILPAIWTGFEWLRGWFLSGFPWLSLGISQVDSPLSGFSPIIGQYGLTFLV
;
A
#
# COMPACT_ATOMS: atom_id res chain seq x y z
N MET A 1 -28.06 -0.19 26.43
CA MET A 1 -27.97 -1.65 26.21
C MET A 1 -27.48 -2.02 24.81
N PHE A 2 -28.13 -1.64 23.69
CA PHE A 2 -27.59 -1.88 22.33
C PHE A 2 -26.46 -0.91 21.90
N SER A 3 -26.37 0.26 22.54
CA SER A 3 -25.26 1.23 22.36
C SER A 3 -23.94 0.71 22.93
N ASP A 4 -24.02 0.00 24.08
CA ASP A 4 -22.85 -0.45 24.83
C ASP A 4 -22.15 -1.63 24.14
N LEU A 5 -22.92 -2.51 23.49
CA LEU A 5 -22.38 -3.60 22.67
C LEU A 5 -21.61 -3.10 21.43
N LYS A 6 -22.05 -1.99 20.80
CA LYS A 6 -21.31 -1.36 19.70
C LYS A 6 -19.98 -0.76 20.18
N ASN A 7 -19.96 -0.12 21.36
CA ASN A 7 -18.74 0.42 21.95
C ASN A 7 -17.74 -0.67 22.37
N ILE A 8 -18.21 -1.78 22.96
CA ILE A 8 -17.35 -2.90 23.33
C ILE A 8 -16.66 -3.53 22.10
N SER A 9 -17.35 -3.61 20.95
CA SER A 9 -16.75 -4.12 19.71
C SER A 9 -15.70 -3.15 19.13
N LYS A 10 -15.98 -1.84 19.15
CA LYS A 10 -15.05 -0.79 18.68
C LYS A 10 -13.78 -0.71 19.52
N ASP A 11 -13.90 -0.86 20.84
CA ASP A 11 -12.76 -0.79 21.75
C ASP A 11 -11.93 -2.08 21.76
N ARG A 12 -12.54 -3.25 21.52
CA ARG A 12 -11.83 -4.53 21.49
C ARG A 12 -10.89 -4.68 20.30
N PHE A 13 -11.30 -4.23 19.10
CA PHE A 13 -10.43 -4.25 17.92
C PHE A 13 -9.27 -3.25 18.04
N ARG A 14 -9.46 -2.15 18.77
CA ARG A 14 -8.46 -1.09 18.93
C ARG A 14 -7.28 -1.47 19.83
N GLN A 15 -7.40 -2.56 20.60
CA GLN A 15 -6.42 -2.99 21.61
C GLN A 15 -5.53 -4.16 21.18
N GLN A 16 -5.58 -4.62 19.93
CA GLN A 16 -4.79 -5.78 19.46
C GLN A 16 -3.72 -5.37 18.44
N PRO A 17 -2.66 -4.65 18.87
CA PRO A 17 -1.66 -4.09 17.95
C PRO A 17 -0.92 -5.17 17.15
N ILE A 18 -0.81 -6.38 17.69
CA ILE A 18 -0.12 -7.49 17.03
C ILE A 18 -0.94 -8.08 15.89
N LEU A 19 -2.26 -8.23 16.08
CA LEU A 19 -3.15 -8.78 15.05
C LEU A 19 -3.34 -7.78 13.91
N GLU A 20 -3.46 -6.50 14.25
CA GLU A 20 -3.38 -5.42 13.28
C GLU A 20 -2.09 -5.52 12.48
N PHE A 21 -0.92 -5.46 13.13
CA PHE A 21 0.37 -5.54 12.44
C PHE A 21 0.49 -6.76 11.52
N VAL A 22 0.16 -7.95 12.02
CA VAL A 22 0.18 -9.20 11.24
C VAL A 22 -0.75 -9.09 10.03
N SER A 23 -1.96 -8.56 10.21
CA SER A 23 -2.91 -8.39 9.09
C SER A 23 -2.37 -7.47 8.00
N ILE A 24 -1.66 -6.39 8.34
CA ILE A 24 -1.13 -5.46 7.34
C ILE A 24 0.09 -6.04 6.64
N VAL A 25 0.93 -6.80 7.36
CA VAL A 25 2.06 -7.51 6.75
C VAL A 25 1.53 -8.56 5.77
N ILE A 26 0.53 -9.35 6.15
CA ILE A 26 -0.11 -10.32 5.25
C ILE A 26 -0.71 -9.61 4.03
N ALA A 27 -1.47 -8.53 4.23
CA ALA A 27 -2.02 -7.75 3.13
C ALA A 27 -0.93 -7.22 2.19
N GLY A 28 0.21 -6.76 2.73
CA GLY A 28 1.35 -6.33 1.94
C GLY A 28 1.98 -7.47 1.14
N LEU A 29 2.24 -8.63 1.77
CA LEU A 29 2.77 -9.82 1.09
C LEU A 29 1.84 -10.35 -0.01
N CYS A 30 0.52 -10.17 0.15
CA CYS A 30 -0.47 -10.58 -0.83
C CYS A 30 -0.64 -9.59 -1.98
N LEU A 31 -0.39 -8.29 -1.79
CA LEU A 31 -0.64 -7.26 -2.81
C LEU A 31 -0.03 -7.59 -4.19
N PRO A 32 1.21 -8.10 -4.32
CA PRO A 32 1.78 -8.47 -5.62
C PRO A 32 1.01 -9.53 -6.42
N VAL A 33 0.18 -10.35 -5.77
CA VAL A 33 -0.68 -11.34 -6.44
C VAL A 33 -1.77 -10.67 -7.28
N ALA A 34 -2.09 -9.40 -7.02
CA ALA A 34 -2.97 -8.61 -7.88
C ALA A 34 -2.32 -8.24 -9.23
N PHE A 35 -1.00 -8.44 -9.38
CA PHE A 35 -0.25 -8.13 -10.59
C PHE A 35 0.12 -9.41 -11.35
N ALA A 36 0.70 -9.25 -12.54
CA ALA A 36 1.24 -10.38 -13.30
C ALA A 36 2.28 -11.16 -12.45
N PRO A 37 2.32 -12.50 -12.56
CA PRO A 37 1.59 -13.35 -13.52
C PRO A 37 0.19 -13.78 -13.07
N PHE A 38 -0.24 -13.49 -11.84
CA PHE A 38 -1.50 -14.01 -11.28
C PHE A 38 -2.72 -13.18 -11.67
N GLY A 39 -2.62 -11.85 -11.65
CA GLY A 39 -3.66 -10.95 -12.13
C GLY A 39 -4.96 -10.97 -11.29
N TRP A 40 -4.89 -11.33 -10.01
CA TRP A 40 -6.08 -11.33 -9.13
C TRP A 40 -6.43 -9.90 -8.71
N TRP A 41 -6.97 -9.12 -9.66
CA TRP A 41 -7.24 -7.70 -9.54
C TRP A 41 -8.04 -7.30 -8.28
N TRP A 42 -8.92 -8.18 -7.79
CA TRP A 42 -9.74 -7.95 -6.60
C TRP A 42 -8.95 -7.99 -5.29
N LEU A 43 -7.73 -8.53 -5.28
CA LEU A 43 -6.86 -8.53 -4.11
C LEU A 43 -6.33 -7.13 -3.77
N ALA A 44 -6.06 -6.30 -4.78
CA ALA A 44 -5.56 -4.94 -4.59
C ALA A 44 -6.47 -4.07 -3.69
N PRO A 45 -7.78 -3.90 -4.01
CA PRO A 45 -8.68 -3.13 -3.15
C PRO A 45 -8.88 -3.79 -1.77
N LEU A 46 -8.84 -5.12 -1.66
CA LEU A 46 -8.93 -5.80 -0.36
C LEU A 46 -7.72 -5.52 0.54
N CYS A 47 -6.51 -5.56 -0.01
CA CYS A 47 -5.27 -5.25 0.71
C CYS A 47 -5.25 -3.79 1.19
N LEU A 48 -5.68 -2.85 0.34
CA LEU A 48 -5.82 -1.44 0.72
C LEU A 48 -6.90 -1.24 1.77
N PHE A 49 -8.04 -1.91 1.64
CA PHE A 49 -9.10 -1.85 2.62
C PHE A 49 -8.59 -2.26 4.00
N ALA A 50 -7.83 -3.36 4.09
CA ALA A 50 -7.21 -3.79 5.35
C ALA A 50 -6.28 -2.71 5.94
N LEU A 51 -5.42 -2.10 5.13
CA LEU A 51 -4.53 -1.03 5.55
C LEU A 51 -5.30 0.21 6.05
N PHE A 52 -6.23 0.71 5.24
CA PHE A 52 -7.01 1.90 5.54
C PHE A 52 -7.92 1.71 6.75
N TRP A 53 -8.44 0.50 6.94
CA TRP A 53 -9.23 0.13 8.10
C TRP A 53 -8.42 0.25 9.38
N VAL A 54 -7.20 -0.31 9.41
CA VAL A 54 -6.34 -0.25 10.60
C VAL A 54 -5.84 1.17 10.87
N TRP A 55 -5.69 2.02 9.86
CA TRP A 55 -5.37 3.43 10.08
C TRP A 55 -6.47 4.21 10.81
N GLN A 56 -7.68 3.68 10.95
CA GLN A 56 -8.75 4.38 11.67
C GLN A 56 -8.40 4.60 13.15
N GLY A 57 -8.52 5.85 13.60
CA GLY A 57 -8.27 6.20 15.00
C GLY A 57 -6.84 5.99 15.50
N LYS A 58 -5.87 5.77 14.60
CA LYS A 58 -4.43 5.71 14.90
C LYS A 58 -3.80 7.09 14.89
N THR A 59 -2.77 7.28 15.69
CA THR A 59 -1.94 8.50 15.60
C THR A 59 -1.20 8.55 14.26
N PRO A 60 -0.80 9.73 13.77
CA PRO A 60 -0.01 9.84 12.53
C PRO A 60 1.25 8.97 12.53
N LYS A 61 1.94 8.89 13.68
CA LYS A 61 3.13 8.05 13.85
C LYS A 61 2.82 6.55 13.74
N GLN A 62 1.70 6.09 14.29
CA GLN A 62 1.28 4.69 14.15
C GLN A 62 0.90 4.36 12.70
N ALA A 63 0.14 5.24 12.04
CA ALA A 63 -0.23 5.06 10.64
C ALA A 63 1.00 5.03 9.72
N PHE A 64 2.01 5.86 10.00
CA PHE A 64 3.30 5.83 9.32
C PHE A 64 3.95 4.45 9.37
N TRP A 65 4.14 3.88 10.57
CA TRP A 65 4.82 2.59 10.71
C TRP A 65 4.02 1.41 10.17
N LEU A 66 2.69 1.45 10.27
CA LEU A 66 1.82 0.44 9.66
C LEU A 66 1.86 0.52 8.12
N GLY A 67 1.85 1.75 7.57
CA GLY A 67 2.04 1.97 6.13
C GLY A 67 3.41 1.53 5.65
N PHE A 68 4.45 1.80 6.44
CA PHE A 68 5.81 1.33 6.16
C PHE A 68 5.87 -0.20 6.12
N ALA A 69 5.30 -0.89 7.12
CA ALA A 69 5.29 -2.35 7.16
C ALA A 69 4.55 -2.96 5.96
N PHE A 70 3.38 -2.40 5.61
CA PHE A 70 2.62 -2.80 4.43
C PHE A 70 3.43 -2.61 3.13
N GLY A 71 3.97 -1.40 2.95
CA GLY A 71 4.74 -1.05 1.75
C GLY A 71 5.98 -1.91 1.63
N PHE A 72 6.72 -2.09 2.72
CA PHE A 72 7.93 -2.90 2.74
C PHE A 72 7.62 -4.35 2.37
N ALA A 73 6.60 -4.96 2.97
CA ALA A 73 6.17 -6.32 2.62
C ALA A 73 5.74 -6.45 1.16
N SER A 74 5.02 -5.46 0.63
CA SER A 74 4.56 -5.42 -0.77
C SER A 74 5.73 -5.34 -1.75
N PHE A 75 6.67 -4.41 -1.52
CA PHE A 75 7.83 -4.25 -2.40
C PHE A 75 8.80 -5.42 -2.24
N LEU A 76 8.97 -5.97 -1.03
CA LEU A 76 9.81 -7.14 -0.79
C LEU A 76 9.41 -8.33 -1.66
N THR A 77 8.11 -8.64 -1.69
CA THR A 77 7.57 -9.76 -2.46
C THR A 77 7.31 -9.43 -3.92
N GLY A 78 6.96 -8.20 -4.25
CA GLY A 78 6.65 -7.81 -5.64
C GLY A 78 7.86 -7.40 -6.47
N THR A 79 9.01 -7.15 -5.85
CA THR A 79 10.22 -6.72 -6.55
C THR A 79 11.49 -7.51 -6.20
N TYR A 80 11.34 -8.71 -5.62
CA TYR A 80 12.45 -9.61 -5.30
C TYR A 80 13.33 -9.96 -6.52
N TRP A 81 12.72 -9.99 -7.71
CA TRP A 81 13.40 -10.31 -8.97
C TRP A 81 14.51 -9.30 -9.30
N MET A 82 14.51 -8.10 -8.72
CA MET A 82 15.60 -7.12 -8.89
C MET A 82 16.96 -7.66 -8.43
N HIS A 83 16.98 -8.58 -7.45
CA HIS A 83 18.20 -9.26 -7.04
C HIS A 83 18.84 -10.03 -8.21
N ILE A 84 18.03 -10.69 -9.05
CA ILE A 84 18.50 -11.47 -10.20
C ILE A 84 19.20 -10.54 -11.20
N SER A 85 18.64 -9.34 -11.42
CA SER A 85 19.24 -8.32 -12.28
C SER A 85 20.60 -7.84 -11.75
N LEU A 86 20.67 -7.50 -10.47
CA LEU A 86 21.90 -6.96 -9.86
C LEU A 86 23.01 -8.01 -9.71
N HIS A 87 22.66 -9.21 -9.26
CA HIS A 87 23.63 -10.28 -9.02
C HIS A 87 24.02 -10.98 -10.33
N GLY A 88 23.02 -11.36 -11.14
CA GLY A 88 23.24 -12.11 -12.37
C GLY A 88 23.83 -11.29 -13.50
N TYR A 89 23.28 -10.10 -13.77
CA TYR A 89 23.75 -9.25 -14.88
C TYR A 89 24.73 -8.17 -14.42
N GLY A 90 24.57 -7.65 -13.21
CA GLY A 90 25.46 -6.62 -12.65
C GLY A 90 26.78 -7.17 -12.10
N GLY A 91 26.93 -8.50 -11.95
CA GLY A 91 28.14 -9.15 -11.42
C GLY A 91 28.45 -8.80 -9.95
N LEU A 92 27.51 -8.16 -9.25
CA LEU A 92 27.68 -7.75 -7.85
C LEU A 92 27.51 -8.95 -6.93
N SER A 93 28.30 -9.07 -5.86
CA SER A 93 28.13 -10.15 -4.88
C SER A 93 26.81 -10.04 -4.11
N TRP A 94 26.30 -11.15 -3.57
CA TRP A 94 25.07 -11.17 -2.78
C TRP A 94 25.12 -10.24 -1.56
N VAL A 95 26.31 -10.03 -1.00
CA VAL A 95 26.57 -9.13 0.15
C VAL A 95 26.28 -7.68 -0.21
N VAL A 96 26.44 -7.29 -1.47
CA VAL A 96 26.18 -5.92 -1.95
C VAL A 96 24.75 -5.78 -2.46
N THR A 97 24.24 -6.77 -3.20
CA THR A 97 22.91 -6.67 -3.82
C THR A 97 21.77 -6.71 -2.82
N LEU A 98 21.87 -7.51 -1.75
CA LEU A 98 20.82 -7.59 -0.74
C LEU A 98 20.61 -6.25 0.01
N PRO A 99 21.63 -5.58 0.56
CA PRO A 99 21.46 -4.27 1.19
C PRO A 99 20.90 -3.21 0.23
N LEU A 100 21.34 -3.19 -1.03
CA LEU A 100 20.82 -2.25 -2.03
C LEU A 100 19.33 -2.48 -2.29
N MET A 101 18.93 -3.73 -2.46
CA MET A 101 17.54 -4.10 -2.69
C MET A 101 16.66 -3.75 -1.47
N LEU A 102 17.10 -4.12 -0.26
CA LEU A 102 16.40 -3.79 0.98
C LEU A 102 16.31 -2.27 1.21
N GLY A 103 17.37 -1.53 0.87
CA GLY A 103 17.39 -0.07 0.90
C GLY A 103 16.36 0.54 -0.05
N LEU A 104 16.30 0.06 -1.29
CA LEU A 104 15.29 0.50 -2.26
C LEU A 104 13.87 0.18 -1.78
N MET A 105 13.62 -1.02 -1.27
CA MET A 105 12.32 -1.42 -0.70
C MET A 105 11.93 -0.54 0.49
N ALA A 106 12.88 -0.18 1.35
CA ALA A 106 12.65 0.74 2.46
C ALA A 106 12.29 2.14 1.96
N ILE A 107 12.97 2.67 0.93
CA ILE A 107 12.62 3.96 0.31
C ILE A 107 11.21 3.88 -0.30
N MET A 108 10.88 2.81 -1.01
CA MET A 108 9.55 2.64 -1.61
C MET A 108 8.44 2.50 -0.56
N ALA A 109 8.74 1.86 0.58
CA ALA A 109 7.83 1.77 1.71
C ALA A 109 7.51 3.13 2.36
N LEU A 110 8.35 4.17 2.14
CA LEU A 110 8.06 5.51 2.63
C LEU A 110 6.82 6.13 1.95
N TYR A 111 6.47 5.75 0.72
CA TYR A 111 5.30 6.33 0.05
C TYR A 111 3.96 5.93 0.72
N PRO A 112 3.69 4.63 0.99
CA PRO A 112 2.56 4.24 1.83
C PRO A 112 2.65 4.76 3.27
N ALA A 113 3.85 4.85 3.85
CA ALA A 113 4.06 5.39 5.20
C ALA A 113 3.68 6.87 5.30
N LEU A 114 4.13 7.69 4.35
CA LEU A 114 3.80 9.11 4.28
C LEU A 114 2.33 9.32 3.96
N THR A 115 1.73 8.50 3.10
CA THR A 115 0.28 8.50 2.87
C THR A 115 -0.49 8.31 4.17
N GLY A 116 -0.15 7.27 4.94
CA GLY A 116 -0.78 7.02 6.24
C GLY A 116 -0.57 8.15 7.24
N TYR A 117 0.64 8.68 7.33
CA TYR A 117 0.97 9.81 8.21
C TYR A 117 0.12 11.05 7.89
N ILE A 118 0.11 11.46 6.62
CA ILE A 118 -0.57 12.66 6.12
C ILE A 118 -2.09 12.53 6.29
N CYS A 119 -2.67 11.39 5.88
CA CYS A 119 -4.09 11.11 6.07
C CYS A 119 -4.47 11.18 7.55
N ASN A 120 -3.70 10.55 8.44
CA ASN A 120 -4.02 10.55 9.87
C ASN A 120 -3.71 11.88 10.58
N ARG A 121 -2.90 12.76 9.99
CA ARG A 121 -2.58 14.09 10.54
C ARG A 121 -3.69 15.11 10.29
N TRP A 122 -4.38 15.01 9.15
CA TRP A 122 -5.38 16.00 8.72
C TRP A 122 -6.79 15.44 8.55
N ALA A 123 -6.95 14.12 8.42
CA ALA A 123 -8.24 13.45 8.24
C ALA A 123 -8.35 12.19 9.11
N SER A 124 -8.08 12.34 10.42
CA SER A 124 -8.10 11.22 11.37
C SER A 124 -9.49 10.63 11.65
N GLN A 125 -10.56 11.35 11.32
CA GLN A 125 -11.94 10.95 11.59
C GLN A 125 -12.46 9.99 10.51
N ALA A 126 -13.13 8.93 10.94
CA ALA A 126 -13.76 7.95 10.05
C ALA A 126 -15.06 8.52 9.45
N ASN A 127 -14.96 9.18 8.30
CA ASN A 127 -16.12 9.71 7.56
C ASN A 127 -16.05 9.38 6.06
N ALA A 128 -17.14 9.63 5.33
CA ALA A 128 -17.22 9.33 3.90
C ALA A 128 -16.15 10.06 3.08
N TRP A 129 -15.85 11.32 3.42
CA TRP A 129 -14.81 12.12 2.76
C TRP A 129 -13.42 11.48 2.86
N ARG A 130 -13.08 10.93 4.04
CA ARG A 130 -11.83 10.21 4.27
C ARG A 130 -11.69 9.03 3.31
N TRP A 131 -12.73 8.21 3.22
CA TRP A 131 -12.71 6.97 2.45
C TRP A 131 -12.80 7.17 0.94
N LEU A 132 -13.67 8.06 0.49
CA LEU A 132 -14.01 8.18 -0.94
C LEU A 132 -13.14 9.18 -1.69
N LEU A 133 -12.48 10.11 -0.99
CA LEU A 133 -11.76 11.21 -1.64
C LEU A 133 -10.36 11.41 -1.07
N ILE A 134 -10.22 11.58 0.25
CA ILE A 134 -8.93 11.96 0.85
C ILE A 134 -7.91 10.83 0.73
N LEU A 135 -8.25 9.60 1.13
CA LEU A 135 -7.36 8.44 1.04
C LEU A 135 -6.97 8.15 -0.43
N PRO A 136 -7.92 7.99 -1.37
CA PRO A 136 -7.59 7.77 -2.78
C PRO A 136 -6.76 8.90 -3.40
N ALA A 137 -7.07 10.17 -3.11
CA ALA A 137 -6.33 11.30 -3.65
C ALA A 137 -4.87 11.34 -3.17
N ILE A 138 -4.66 11.16 -1.86
CA ILE A 138 -3.31 11.20 -1.29
C ILE A 138 -2.50 9.99 -1.76
N TRP A 139 -3.11 8.80 -1.76
CA TRP A 139 -2.46 7.60 -2.28
C TRP A 139 -2.04 7.78 -3.75
N THR A 140 -2.95 8.24 -4.60
CA THR A 140 -2.69 8.51 -6.02
C THR A 140 -1.58 9.55 -6.20
N GLY A 141 -1.59 10.62 -5.40
CA GLY A 141 -0.55 11.64 -5.43
C GLY A 141 0.84 11.10 -5.07
N PHE A 142 0.93 10.21 -4.07
CA PHE A 142 2.18 9.55 -3.70
C PHE A 142 2.62 8.50 -4.72
N GLU A 143 1.70 7.77 -5.35
CA GLU A 143 2.05 6.89 -6.48
C GLU A 143 2.59 7.68 -7.66
N TRP A 144 1.96 8.80 -8.01
CA TRP A 144 2.43 9.68 -9.07
C TRP A 144 3.82 10.24 -8.76
N LEU A 145 4.03 10.73 -7.53
CA LEU A 145 5.33 11.22 -7.08
C LEU A 145 6.39 10.11 -7.18
N ARG A 146 6.06 8.89 -6.73
CA ARG A 146 6.95 7.72 -6.82
C ARG A 146 7.30 7.35 -8.26
N GLY A 147 6.36 7.55 -9.19
CA GLY A 147 6.57 7.28 -10.61
C GLY A 147 7.46 8.27 -11.34
N TRP A 148 7.77 9.43 -10.74
CA TRP A 148 8.53 10.51 -11.39
C TRP A 148 9.78 10.96 -10.62
N PHE A 149 9.72 11.00 -9.29
CA PHE A 149 10.80 11.51 -8.45
C PHE A 149 12.08 10.65 -8.59
N LEU A 150 13.24 11.31 -8.73
CA LEU A 150 14.54 10.66 -8.95
C LEU A 150 14.51 9.63 -10.09
N SER A 151 14.00 10.03 -11.26
CA SER A 151 13.74 9.18 -12.44
C SER A 151 12.61 8.15 -12.32
N GLY A 152 12.02 8.02 -11.12
CA GLY A 152 10.82 7.24 -10.86
C GLY A 152 11.07 5.74 -10.66
N PHE A 153 10.23 5.14 -9.83
CA PHE A 153 10.14 3.68 -9.66
C PHE A 153 8.68 3.24 -9.57
N PRO A 154 7.92 3.25 -10.69
CA PRO A 154 6.46 3.04 -10.70
C PRO A 154 6.02 1.56 -10.61
N TRP A 155 6.80 0.69 -9.98
CA TRP A 155 6.44 -0.72 -9.79
C TRP A 155 5.30 -0.89 -8.78
N LEU A 156 4.48 -1.94 -8.94
CA LEU A 156 3.31 -2.22 -8.08
C LEU A 156 2.32 -1.04 -7.96
N SER A 157 2.17 -0.24 -9.02
CA SER A 157 1.20 0.86 -9.04
C SER A 157 -0.22 0.29 -9.22
N LEU A 158 -1.15 0.66 -8.34
CA LEU A 158 -2.46 0.00 -8.26
C LEU A 158 -3.23 -0.02 -9.57
N GLY A 159 -3.17 1.05 -10.37
CA GLY A 159 -3.85 1.11 -11.67
C GLY A 159 -3.45 -0.03 -12.61
N ILE A 160 -2.22 -0.56 -12.53
CA ILE A 160 -1.77 -1.69 -13.34
C ILE A 160 -2.43 -3.01 -12.91
N SER A 161 -2.79 -3.16 -11.63
CA SER A 161 -3.53 -4.35 -11.18
C SER A 161 -4.91 -4.47 -11.82
N GLN A 162 -5.42 -3.39 -12.41
CA GLN A 162 -6.78 -3.29 -12.94
C GLN A 162 -6.87 -3.47 -14.47
N VAL A 163 -5.76 -3.81 -15.14
CA VAL A 163 -5.71 -3.96 -16.61
C VAL A 163 -6.74 -4.98 -17.14
N ASP A 164 -6.94 -6.09 -16.42
CA ASP A 164 -7.91 -7.14 -16.78
C ASP A 164 -9.18 -7.12 -15.91
N SER A 165 -9.39 -6.03 -15.16
CA SER A 165 -10.54 -5.87 -14.26
C SER A 165 -11.74 -5.24 -14.98
N PRO A 166 -12.94 -5.24 -14.36
CA PRO A 166 -14.06 -4.44 -14.83
C PRO A 166 -13.77 -2.92 -14.91
N LEU A 167 -12.77 -2.43 -14.18
CA LEU A 167 -12.36 -1.02 -14.23
C LEU A 167 -11.50 -0.69 -15.46
N SER A 168 -11.02 -1.68 -16.20
CA SER A 168 -10.17 -1.50 -17.39
C SER A 168 -10.77 -0.57 -18.45
N GLY A 169 -12.10 -0.55 -18.58
CA GLY A 169 -12.82 0.35 -19.49
C GLY A 169 -12.62 1.84 -19.21
N PHE A 170 -12.21 2.21 -17.98
CA PHE A 170 -11.89 3.60 -17.63
C PHE A 170 -10.44 3.98 -17.98
N SER A 171 -9.55 3.01 -18.23
CA SER A 171 -8.13 3.25 -18.53
C SER A 171 -7.91 4.29 -19.64
N PRO A 172 -8.63 4.26 -20.78
CA PRO A 172 -8.42 5.23 -21.85
C PRO A 172 -8.89 6.65 -21.51
N ILE A 173 -9.72 6.82 -20.48
CA ILE A 173 -10.37 8.09 -20.13
C ILE A 173 -9.60 8.80 -19.02
N ILE A 174 -9.27 8.07 -17.95
CA ILE A 174 -8.67 8.64 -16.73
C ILE A 174 -7.23 8.18 -16.50
N GLY A 175 -6.70 7.31 -17.36
CA GLY A 175 -5.35 6.78 -17.28
C GLY A 175 -5.09 5.89 -16.06
N GLN A 176 -3.85 5.44 -15.93
CA GLN A 176 -3.42 4.56 -14.84
C GLN A 176 -3.65 5.16 -13.45
N TYR A 177 -3.32 6.43 -13.24
CA TYR A 177 -3.51 7.08 -11.93
C TYR A 177 -4.99 7.30 -11.59
N GLY A 178 -5.85 7.50 -12.60
CA GLY A 178 -7.29 7.48 -12.40
C GLY A 178 -7.80 6.11 -11.96
N LEU A 179 -7.25 5.02 -12.51
CA LEU A 179 -7.54 3.68 -12.01
C LEU A 179 -7.04 3.48 -10.58
N THR A 180 -5.83 3.93 -10.24
CA THR A 180 -5.33 3.94 -8.85
C THR A 180 -6.31 4.63 -7.90
N PHE A 181 -6.94 5.73 -8.33
CA PHE A 181 -7.92 6.45 -7.52
C PHE A 181 -9.24 5.68 -7.34
N LEU A 182 -9.64 4.86 -8.31
CA LEU A 182 -10.88 4.07 -8.24
C LEU A 182 -10.73 2.79 -7.39
N VAL A 183 -9.51 2.26 -7.27
CA VAL A 183 -9.16 1.08 -6.44
C VAL A 183 -9.17 1.43 -4.96
#